data_AF-A0A2W5YRG6-F1
#
_entry.id   AF-A0A2W5YRG6-F1
#
_cell.length_a   1.000
_cell.length_b   1.000
_cell.length_c   1.000
_cell.angle_alpha   90.00
_cell.angle_beta   90.00
_cell.angle_gamma   90.00
#
_symmetry.space_group_name_H-M   'P 1'
#
loop_
_entity.id
_entity.type
_entity.pdbx_description
1 polymer ?
#
loop_
_entity_poly.entity_id
_entity_poly.type
_entity_poly.pdbx_seq_one_letter_code
_entity_poly.pdbx_strand_id
1 'polypeptide(L)'
;MTIGNKHWAIPEGLISPLGDEAIAFLNASSQEPHVQIFVYYSNRDPVGPYRLTVPAGRLRRVRFSGLKDPEPIQRATDYASTIESDVPIVVHPGLASLQPYLVSQENRNL
;
A
#
# COMPACT_ATOMS: atom_id res chain seq x y z
N MET A 1 6.82 7.23 -20.87
CA MET A 1 5.59 8.05 -20.89
C MET A 1 5.30 8.47 -19.46
N THR A 2 4.74 9.65 -19.21
CA THR A 2 4.43 10.10 -17.85
C THR A 2 2.92 10.02 -17.65
N ILE A 3 2.46 9.18 -16.71
CA ILE A 3 1.03 8.92 -16.43
C ILE A 3 0.82 8.92 -14.92
N GLY A 4 -0.28 9.50 -14.45
CA GLY A 4 -0.68 9.49 -13.05
C GLY A 4 -0.47 10.83 -12.38
N ASN A 5 -0.30 10.81 -11.05
CA ASN A 5 -0.16 11.99 -10.21
C ASN A 5 1.01 11.83 -9.23
N LYS A 6 1.47 12.95 -8.70
CA LYS A 6 2.51 13.00 -7.65
C LYS A 6 1.95 12.89 -6.23
N HIS A 7 0.65 13.11 -6.05
CA HIS A 7 -0.01 13.08 -4.74
C HIS A 7 -1.30 12.26 -4.86
N TRP A 8 -1.49 11.34 -3.92
CA TRP A 8 -2.67 10.48 -3.82
C TRP A 8 -3.11 10.41 -2.36
N ALA A 9 -4.41 10.24 -2.14
CA ALA A 9 -4.99 9.97 -0.85
C ALA A 9 -5.90 8.75 -0.95
N ILE A 10 -5.80 7.84 0.02
CA ILE A 10 -6.63 6.65 0.14
C ILE A 10 -7.29 6.70 1.53
N PRO A 11 -8.61 6.96 1.61
CA PRO A 11 -9.30 7.19 2.87
C PRO A 11 -9.70 5.89 3.60
N GLU A 12 -9.23 4.74 3.14
CA GLU A 12 -9.56 3.42 3.68
C GLU A 12 -8.31 2.55 3.80
N GLY A 13 -8.27 1.75 4.87
CA GLY A 13 -7.16 0.85 5.16
C GLY A 13 -7.36 0.12 6.49
N LEU A 14 -7.14 -1.20 6.48
CA LEU A 14 -7.20 -2.05 7.66
C LEU A 14 -6.22 -3.22 7.54
N ILE A 15 -5.38 -3.41 8.56
CA ILE A 15 -4.58 -4.64 8.70
C ILE A 15 -5.36 -5.59 9.60
N SER A 16 -6.16 -6.48 9.00
CA SER A 16 -6.97 -7.45 9.73
C SER A 16 -6.18 -8.72 10.07
N PRO A 17 -6.65 -9.54 11.03
CA PRO A 17 -6.08 -10.86 11.27
C PRO A 17 -6.17 -11.82 10.07
N LEU A 18 -7.14 -11.62 9.17
CA LEU A 18 -7.35 -12.45 7.98
C LEU A 18 -6.41 -12.10 6.83
N GLY A 19 -5.69 -10.98 6.95
CA GLY A 19 -4.85 -10.43 5.91
C GLY A 19 -5.02 -8.91 5.83
N ASP A 20 -4.11 -8.30 5.09
CA ASP A 20 -4.16 -6.88 4.76
C ASP A 20 -4.20 -6.65 3.26
N GLU A 21 -4.56 -5.43 2.91
CA GLU A 21 -4.59 -4.93 1.55
C GLU A 21 -3.18 -4.63 1.04
N ALA A 22 -3.01 -4.81 -0.27
CA ALA A 22 -1.79 -4.40 -0.96
C ALA A 22 -2.09 -3.21 -1.85
N ILE A 23 -1.30 -2.14 -1.74
CA ILE A 23 -1.33 -1.05 -2.71
C ILE A 23 -0.52 -1.45 -3.94
N ALA A 24 -1.10 -1.21 -5.11
CA ALA A 24 -0.43 -1.33 -6.39
C ALA A 24 0.07 0.05 -6.86
N PHE A 25 1.35 0.12 -7.20
CA PHE A 25 2.01 1.27 -7.78
C PHE A 25 2.44 0.94 -9.20
N LEU A 26 2.00 1.71 -10.18
CA LEU A 26 2.49 1.63 -11.56
C LEU A 26 3.34 2.86 -11.87
N ASN A 27 4.61 2.62 -12.17
CA ASN A 27 5.50 3.61 -12.73
C ASN A 27 5.67 3.36 -14.24
N ALA A 28 4.96 4.13 -15.06
CA ALA A 28 5.07 4.06 -16.53
C ALA A 28 6.22 4.90 -17.11
N SER A 29 6.96 5.59 -16.24
CA SER A 29 8.07 6.46 -16.62
C SER A 29 9.39 5.69 -16.72
N SER A 30 10.42 6.35 -17.26
CA SER A 30 11.79 5.85 -17.31
C SER A 30 12.64 6.27 -16.10
N GLN A 31 12.04 6.91 -15.10
CA GLN A 31 12.70 7.36 -13.88
C GLN A 31 12.33 6.44 -12.72
N GLU A 32 13.19 6.31 -11.71
CA GLU A 32 12.87 5.59 -10.48
C GLU A 32 12.37 6.57 -9.41
N PRO A 33 11.04 6.67 -9.15
CA PRO A 33 10.48 7.54 -8.13
C PRO A 33 10.95 7.20 -6.73
N HIS A 34 11.17 8.24 -5.94
CA HIS A 34 11.12 8.17 -4.48
C HIS A 34 9.66 8.37 -4.04
N VAL A 35 9.11 7.37 -3.37
CA VAL A 35 7.74 7.39 -2.86
C VAL A 35 7.77 7.51 -1.35
N GLN A 36 6.96 8.42 -0.82
CA GLN A 36 6.72 8.61 0.61
C GLN A 36 5.26 8.31 0.93
N ILE A 37 5.01 7.56 1.99
CA ILE A 37 3.66 7.24 2.45
C ILE A 37 3.53 7.76 3.88
N PHE A 38 2.44 8.46 4.17
CA PHE A 38 2.02 8.78 5.54
C PHE A 38 0.73 8.04 5.86
N VAL A 39 0.60 7.59 7.09
CA VAL A 39 -0.56 6.87 7.62
C VAL A 39 -1.23 7.72 8.69
N TYR A 40 -2.54 7.86 8.61
CA TYR A 40 -3.35 8.69 9.49
C TYR A 40 -4.31 7.80 10.27
N TYR A 41 -4.38 8.02 11.58
CA TYR A 41 -5.30 7.33 12.47
C TYR A 41 -6.35 8.30 13.00
N SER A 42 -7.45 7.78 13.53
CA SER A 42 -8.53 8.60 14.10
C SER A 42 -8.19 9.22 15.46
N ASN A 43 -7.19 8.67 16.16
CA ASN A 43 -6.95 8.95 17.58
C ASN A 43 -5.49 9.29 17.94
N ARG A 44 -4.63 9.53 16.94
CA ARG A 44 -3.21 9.89 17.14
C ARG A 44 -2.63 10.58 15.90
N ASP A 45 -1.44 11.16 16.09
CA ASP A 45 -0.71 11.84 15.04
C ASP A 45 -0.35 10.90 13.86
N PRO A 46 -0.20 11.46 12.63
CA PRO A 46 0.19 10.68 11.47
C PRO A 46 1.58 10.07 11.63
N VAL A 47 1.77 8.90 11.02
CA VAL A 47 3.02 8.15 11.04
C VAL A 47 3.64 8.12 9.65
N GLY A 48 4.91 8.48 9.54
CA GLY A 48 5.65 8.47 8.29
C GLY A 48 6.84 9.43 8.31
N PRO A 49 7.51 9.62 7.15
CA PRO A 49 7.22 8.93 5.90
C PRO A 49 7.79 7.52 5.85
N TYR A 50 6.98 6.56 5.43
CA TYR A 50 7.46 5.26 4.95
C TYR A 50 8.02 5.45 3.54
N ARG A 51 9.26 5.02 3.28
CA ARG A 51 9.96 5.27 2.02
C ARG A 51 10.11 4.01 1.19
N LEU A 52 9.83 4.11 -0.11
CA LEU A 52 10.08 3.05 -1.09
C LEU A 52 10.34 3.61 -2.49
N THR A 53 10.85 2.78 -3.38
CA THR A 53 11.01 3.10 -4.81
C THR A 53 10.11 2.24 -5.69
N VAL A 54 9.80 2.67 -6.92
CA VAL A 54 9.09 1.83 -7.90
C VAL A 54 9.93 1.81 -9.16
N PRO A 55 10.58 0.70 -9.53
CA PRO A 55 11.51 0.71 -10.66
C PRO A 55 10.86 1.22 -11.96
N ALA A 56 11.67 1.83 -12.82
CA ALA A 56 11.23 2.37 -14.11
C ALA A 56 10.45 1.34 -14.94
N GLY A 57 9.27 1.70 -15.44
CA GLY A 57 8.44 0.83 -16.27
C GLY A 57 7.96 -0.45 -15.55
N ARG A 58 7.68 -0.41 -14.24
CA ARG A 58 7.25 -1.57 -13.44
C ARG A 58 5.97 -1.30 -12.64
N LEU A 59 5.25 -2.40 -12.39
CA LEU A 59 4.25 -2.53 -11.33
C LEU A 59 4.93 -3.05 -10.06
N ARG A 60 4.70 -2.39 -8.92
CA ARG A 60 5.12 -2.86 -7.60
C ARG A 60 3.89 -2.97 -6.70
N ARG A 61 3.72 -4.11 -6.02
CA ARG A 61 2.70 -4.29 -4.97
C ARG A 61 3.36 -4.27 -3.61
N VAL A 62 2.78 -3.52 -2.67
CA VAL A 62 3.28 -3.39 -1.30
C VAL A 62 2.12 -3.58 -0.33
N ARG A 63 2.31 -4.45 0.65
CA ARG A 63 1.37 -4.66 1.78
C ARG A 63 1.68 -3.65 2.88
N PHE A 64 0.66 -3.05 3.47
CA PHE A 64 0.84 -2.10 4.58
C PHE A 64 1.48 -2.75 5.82
N SER A 65 1.17 -4.01 6.11
CA SER A 65 1.83 -4.80 7.18
C SER A 65 3.33 -5.02 6.97
N GLY A 66 3.81 -4.81 5.73
CA GLY A 66 5.24 -4.82 5.41
C GLY A 66 5.97 -3.52 5.74
N LEU A 67 5.23 -2.43 6.01
CA LEU A 67 5.78 -1.13 6.35
C LEU A 67 6.13 -1.10 7.85
N LYS A 68 7.43 -1.00 8.16
CA LYS A 68 7.95 -1.15 9.53
C LYS A 68 8.77 0.04 10.04
N ASP A 69 9.20 0.93 9.16
CA ASP A 69 10.03 2.10 9.45
C ASP A 69 9.29 3.36 8.95
N PRO A 70 8.92 4.31 9.82
CA PRO A 70 9.46 4.57 11.16
C PRO A 70 8.94 3.65 12.28
N GLU A 71 7.74 3.10 12.14
CA GLU A 71 7.19 2.09 13.05
C GLU A 71 6.19 1.20 12.31
N PRO A 72 5.93 -0.04 12.78
CA PRO A 72 4.89 -0.90 12.20
C PRO A 72 3.50 -0.26 12.28
N ILE A 73 2.71 -0.39 11.21
CA ILE A 73 1.32 0.07 11.20
C ILE A 73 0.47 -0.77 12.18
N GLN A 74 -0.40 -0.07 12.91
CA GLN A 74 -1.24 -0.69 13.93
C GLN A 74 -2.23 -1.68 13.32
N ARG A 75 -2.29 -2.89 13.89
CA ARG A 75 -3.22 -3.95 13.46
C ARG A 75 -4.61 -3.72 14.05
N ALA A 76 -5.63 -4.24 13.37
CA ALA A 76 -7.04 -4.17 13.79
C ALA A 76 -7.47 -2.73 14.14
N THR A 77 -7.02 -1.76 13.34
CA THR A 77 -7.32 -0.34 13.51
C THR A 77 -7.44 0.26 12.12
N ASP A 78 -8.50 1.04 11.91
CA ASP A 78 -8.71 1.76 10.67
C ASP A 78 -7.68 2.87 10.51
N TYR A 79 -7.22 3.06 9.29
CA TYR A 79 -6.32 4.15 8.92
C TYR A 79 -6.62 4.66 7.52
N ALA A 80 -6.18 5.89 7.25
CA ALA A 80 -6.08 6.44 5.91
C ALA A 80 -4.60 6.61 5.55
N SER A 81 -4.30 6.84 4.27
CA SER A 81 -2.94 7.12 3.84
C SER A 81 -2.86 8.19 2.76
N THR A 82 -1.76 8.92 2.75
CA THR A 82 -1.33 9.74 1.62
C THR A 82 -0.06 9.16 1.03
N ILE A 83 0.08 9.34 -0.29
CA ILE A 83 1.24 8.87 -1.06
C ILE A 83 1.76 10.04 -1.87
N GLU A 84 3.02 10.36 -1.70
CA GLU A 84 3.74 11.39 -2.45
C GLU A 84 4.86 10.76 -3.28
N SER A 85 5.08 11.29 -4.48
CA SER A 85 6.15 10.87 -5.37
C SER A 85 6.74 12.04 -6.15
N ASP A 86 8.06 12.01 -6.34
CA ASP A 86 8.80 12.99 -7.13
C ASP A 86 8.51 12.91 -8.64
N VAL A 87 8.04 11.76 -9.15
CA VAL A 87 7.52 11.61 -10.52
C VAL A 87 6.07 11.10 -10.55
N PRO A 88 5.26 11.42 -11.58
CA PRO A 88 3.90 10.92 -11.67
C PRO A 88 3.86 9.38 -11.73
N ILE A 89 3.07 8.79 -10.84
CA ILE A 89 2.78 7.36 -10.76
C ILE A 89 1.27 7.16 -10.68
N VAL A 90 0.81 5.96 -11.01
CA VAL A 90 -0.58 5.54 -10.75
C VAL A 90 -0.60 4.70 -9.48
N VAL A 91 -1.50 5.04 -8.57
CA VAL A 91 -1.72 4.32 -7.32
C VAL A 91 -3.13 3.74 -7.33
N HIS A 92 -3.26 2.49 -6.90
CA HIS A 92 -4.55 1.83 -6.74
C HIS A 92 -4.56 0.99 -5.46
N PRO A 93 -5.51 1.21 -4.53
CA PRO A 93 -5.72 0.29 -3.42
C PRO A 93 -6.15 -1.07 -3.97
N GLY A 94 -5.44 -2.13 -3.57
CA GLY A 94 -5.83 -3.49 -3.94
C GLY A 94 -6.81 -4.05 -2.93
N LEU A 95 -7.82 -4.79 -3.41
CA LEU A 95 -8.72 -5.55 -2.56
C LEU A 95 -7.93 -6.50 -1.65
N ALA A 96 -8.33 -6.60 -0.37
CA ALA A 96 -7.84 -7.61 0.54
C ALA A 96 -8.07 -8.99 -0.09
N SER A 97 -7.00 -9.66 -0.53
CA SER A 97 -7.15 -11.02 -1.01
C SER A 97 -7.42 -11.92 0.19
N LEU A 98 -8.63 -12.47 0.27
CA LEU A 98 -8.98 -13.58 1.16
C LEU A 98 -8.25 -14.89 0.79
N GLN A 99 -7.14 -14.80 0.04
CA GLN A 99 -6.42 -15.95 -0.52
C GLN A 99 -6.08 -17.03 0.53
N PRO A 100 -5.66 -16.70 1.77
CA PRO A 100 -5.43 -17.72 2.79
C PRO A 100 -6.70 -18.51 3.14
N TYR A 101 -7.86 -17.85 3.15
CA TYR A 101 -9.15 -18.46 3.46
C TYR A 101 -9.61 -19.40 2.33
N LEU A 102 -9.52 -18.95 1.07
CA LEU A 102 -9.99 -19.74 -0.08
C LEU A 102 -9.14 -21.00 -0.32
N VAL A 103 -7.81 -20.89 -0.21
CA VAL A 103 -6.90 -22.05 -0.35
C VAL A 103 -7.12 -23.09 0.77
N SER A 104 -7.52 -22.65 1.97
CA SER A 104 -7.81 -23.57 3.09
C SER A 104 -9.13 -24.33 2.96
N GLN A 105 -10.06 -23.85 2.13
CA GLN A 105 -11.35 -24.51 1.87
C GLN A 105 -11.24 -25.50 0.70
N GLU A 106 -10.43 -25.20 -0.32
CA GLU A 106 -10.15 -26.15 -1.40
C GLU A 106 -9.45 -27.42 -0.89
N ASN A 107 -8.52 -27.29 0.06
CA ASN A 107 -7.82 -28.45 0.67
C ASN A 107 -8.65 -29.22 1.71
N ARG A 108 -9.85 -28.76 2.07
CA ARG A 108 -10.76 -29.45 3.00
C ARG A 108 -11.83 -30.31 2.30
N ASN A 109 -11.91 -30.21 0.96
CA ASN A 109 -12.88 -30.94 0.14
C ASN A 109 -12.21 -32.04 -0.73
N LEU A 110 -10.96 -32.41 -0.41
CA LEU A 110 -10.22 -33.55 -0.94
C LEU A 110 -9.90 -34.51 0.21
#